data_AF-A0A1G4JMX3-F1
#
_entry.id   AF-A0A1G4JMX3-F1
#
_cell.length_a   1.000
_cell.length_b   1.000
_cell.length_c   1.000
_cell.angle_alpha   90.00
_cell.angle_beta   90.00
_cell.angle_gamma   90.00
#
_symmetry.space_group_name_H-M   'P 1'
#
loop_
_entity.id
_entity.type
_entity.pdbx_description
1 polymer ?
#
loop_
_entity_poly.entity_id
_entity_poly.type
_entity_poly.pdbx_seq_one_letter_code
_entity_poly.pdbx_strand_id
1 'polypeptide(L)'
;MTEQPDMKDIALRFLRQYKDRVVSRFRQNSDDHRFSQIINSNHFAGQICGLSQDLCLRYENDEWQSRVFEVIDVDLIYDNVDALGGDEMSYTDNLVKELLRYFKQDFFKWCNKPDCETCQSSEGQNNVGTEGPNPDESLFRCGVVEIYKCNNCGTTTRFPRYNDPVKLLETRTGRCGEWCNLFMLFLKSFGIESRYIWNREDHVWCEIYSNKLNRWVHVDSCEQSFDQPYIYSKNWNKKMSYVFALGKDGVSDVSKRYILQNDLPRDQMSEDDLDLVMKTLTKKLRSHLNDDQIYQLSCRDEREQLEWLDPKLSSTTQTSRVGRESGSVEWKKLRGEDGV
;
A
#
# COMPACT_ATOMS: atom_id res chain seq x y z
N MET A 1 -24.19 34.95 -43.10
CA MET A 1 -24.46 34.09 -41.93
C MET A 1 -23.20 33.29 -41.68
N THR A 2 -22.43 33.63 -40.66
CA THR A 2 -21.32 32.79 -40.20
C THR A 2 -21.94 31.56 -39.55
N GLU A 3 -21.75 30.38 -40.15
CA GLU A 3 -22.10 29.11 -39.50
C GLU A 3 -21.38 29.07 -38.15
N GLN A 4 -22.15 28.95 -37.07
CA GLN A 4 -21.56 28.74 -35.76
C GLN A 4 -20.79 27.41 -35.80
N PRO A 5 -19.54 27.39 -35.30
CA PRO A 5 -18.76 26.17 -35.30
C PRO A 5 -19.47 25.08 -34.47
N ASP A 6 -19.54 23.87 -35.04
CA ASP A 6 -20.09 22.72 -34.32
C ASP A 6 -19.17 22.33 -33.16
N MET A 7 -19.54 22.79 -31.96
CA MET A 7 -18.78 22.54 -30.74
C MET A 7 -18.67 21.05 -30.42
N LYS A 8 -19.61 20.20 -30.86
CA LYS A 8 -19.52 18.75 -30.63
C LYS A 8 -18.43 18.12 -31.49
N ASP A 9 -18.37 18.48 -32.77
CA ASP A 9 -17.30 18.03 -33.67
C ASP A 9 -15.93 18.50 -33.19
N ILE A 10 -15.80 19.76 -32.77
CA ILE A 10 -14.55 20.29 -32.19
C ILE A 10 -14.15 19.52 -30.93
N ALA A 11 -15.08 19.25 -30.02
CA ALA A 11 -14.81 18.49 -28.80
C ALA A 11 -14.35 17.06 -29.10
N LEU A 12 -14.99 16.37 -30.05
CA LEU A 12 -14.60 15.02 -30.46
C LEU A 12 -13.21 14.99 -31.10
N ARG A 13 -12.88 15.98 -31.95
CA ARG A 13 -11.54 16.12 -32.53
C ARG A 13 -10.49 16.37 -31.47
N PHE A 14 -10.78 17.23 -30.49
CA PHE A 14 -9.90 17.49 -29.36
C PHE A 14 -9.63 16.21 -28.55
N LEU A 15 -10.69 15.47 -28.18
CA LEU A 15 -10.53 14.23 -27.41
C LEU A 15 -9.67 13.19 -28.15
N ARG A 16 -9.82 13.09 -29.48
CA ARG A 16 -8.98 12.21 -30.31
C ARG A 16 -7.51 12.66 -30.29
N GLN A 17 -7.22 13.93 -30.56
CA GLN A 17 -5.85 14.45 -30.53
C GLN A 17 -5.21 14.34 -29.15
N TYR A 18 -6.00 14.57 -28.10
CA TYR A 18 -5.54 14.44 -26.73
C TYR A 18 -5.19 12.98 -26.40
N LYS A 19 -6.02 12.01 -26.80
CA LYS A 19 -5.70 10.58 -26.69
C LYS A 19 -4.41 10.22 -27.43
N ASP A 20 -4.26 10.66 -28.68
CA ASP A 20 -3.05 10.38 -29.48
C ASP A 20 -1.80 10.95 -28.78
N ARG A 21 -1.90 12.17 -28.23
CA ARG A 21 -0.83 12.80 -27.45
C ARG A 21 -0.47 12.01 -26.20
N VAL A 22 -1.45 11.56 -25.44
CA VAL A 22 -1.25 10.74 -24.24
C VAL A 22 -0.52 9.45 -24.60
N VAL A 23 -1.06 8.70 -25.56
CA VAL A 23 -0.47 7.43 -26.03
C VAL A 23 0.94 7.64 -26.54
N SER A 24 1.20 8.70 -27.32
CA SER A 24 2.54 8.97 -27.86
C SER A 24 3.62 9.13 -26.78
N ARG A 25 3.28 9.68 -25.60
CA ARG A 25 4.25 9.84 -24.50
C ARG A 25 4.72 8.49 -23.95
N PHE A 26 3.84 7.50 -23.95
CA PHE A 26 4.14 6.13 -23.53
C PHE A 26 4.84 5.31 -24.62
N ARG A 27 4.65 5.65 -25.90
CA ARG A 27 5.29 4.95 -27.04
C ARG A 27 6.64 5.52 -27.44
N GLN A 28 6.91 6.80 -27.17
CA GLN A 28 8.22 7.41 -27.40
C GLN A 28 9.31 6.72 -26.57
N ASN A 29 10.57 6.82 -26.96
CA ASN A 29 11.67 6.33 -26.14
C ASN A 29 11.74 7.10 -24.81
N SER A 30 12.01 6.39 -23.72
CA SER A 30 12.29 7.02 -22.42
C SER A 30 13.71 7.58 -22.42
N ASP A 31 13.98 8.58 -21.59
CA ASP A 31 15.35 9.02 -21.29
C ASP A 31 16.01 8.00 -20.34
N ASP A 32 16.24 6.79 -20.86
CA ASP A 32 16.78 5.68 -20.10
C ASP A 32 18.21 5.96 -19.62
N HIS A 33 18.94 6.86 -20.29
CA HIS A 33 20.27 7.28 -19.85
C HIS A 33 20.18 8.11 -18.58
N ARG A 34 19.37 9.18 -18.56
CA ARG A 34 19.18 10.00 -17.36
C ARG A 34 18.56 9.20 -16.23
N PHE A 35 17.58 8.33 -16.52
CA PHE A 35 17.01 7.43 -15.53
C PHE A 35 18.10 6.55 -14.88
N SER A 36 18.93 5.89 -15.69
CA SER A 36 20.00 5.02 -15.18
C SER A 36 21.03 5.81 -14.37
N GLN A 37 21.38 7.03 -14.78
CA GLN A 37 22.26 7.91 -14.02
C GLN A 37 21.68 8.26 -12.65
N ILE A 38 20.39 8.61 -12.57
CA ILE A 38 19.71 8.93 -11.30
C ILE A 38 19.71 7.70 -10.38
N ILE A 39 19.29 6.54 -10.89
CA ILE A 39 19.23 5.29 -10.10
C ILE A 39 20.60 4.91 -9.54
N ASN A 40 21.68 5.08 -10.32
CA ASN A 40 23.03 4.72 -9.90
C ASN A 40 23.69 5.75 -8.98
N SER A 41 23.29 7.02 -9.07
CA SER A 41 23.91 8.11 -8.29
C SER A 41 23.16 8.45 -7.01
N ASN A 42 21.87 8.11 -6.91
CA ASN A 42 21.03 8.44 -5.77
C ASN A 42 20.46 7.15 -5.12
N HIS A 43 20.88 6.88 -3.88
CA HIS A 43 20.44 5.70 -3.13
C HIS A 43 18.92 5.64 -2.96
N PHE A 44 18.26 6.77 -2.71
CA PHE A 44 16.80 6.82 -2.55
C PHE A 44 16.09 6.45 -3.85
N ALA A 45 16.58 6.91 -5.00
CA ALA A 45 16.08 6.51 -6.30
C ALA A 45 16.25 4.99 -6.53
N GLY A 46 17.42 4.45 -6.19
CA GLY A 46 17.70 3.01 -6.24
C GLY A 46 16.74 2.20 -5.37
N GLN A 47 16.44 2.68 -4.16
CA GLN A 47 15.47 2.06 -3.27
C GLN A 47 14.05 2.04 -3.88
N ILE A 48 13.58 3.16 -4.44
CA ILE A 48 12.27 3.24 -5.11
C ILE A 48 12.20 2.26 -6.28
N CYS A 49 13.27 2.19 -7.08
CA CYS A 49 13.36 1.26 -8.21
C CYS A 49 13.29 -0.20 -7.74
N GLY A 50 14.04 -0.57 -6.69
CA GLY A 50 14.02 -1.90 -6.10
C GLY A 50 12.65 -2.27 -5.53
N LEU A 51 12.01 -1.34 -4.80
CA LEU A 51 10.63 -1.51 -4.31
C LEU A 51 9.66 -1.74 -5.48
N SER A 52 9.77 -0.97 -6.57
CA SER A 52 8.92 -1.11 -7.75
C SER A 52 9.08 -2.46 -8.44
N GLN A 53 10.32 -2.91 -8.64
CA GLN A 53 10.62 -4.19 -9.29
C GLN A 53 10.02 -5.40 -8.55
N ASP A 54 9.94 -5.31 -7.23
CA ASP A 54 9.33 -6.35 -6.40
C ASP A 54 7.82 -6.14 -6.26
N LEU A 55 7.41 -5.04 -5.61
CA LEU A 55 6.04 -4.86 -5.11
C LEU A 55 4.99 -4.61 -6.19
N CYS A 56 5.37 -4.12 -7.38
CA CYS A 56 4.36 -3.84 -8.43
C CYS A 56 3.73 -5.13 -8.97
N LEU A 57 4.47 -6.24 -8.99
CA LEU A 57 4.02 -7.50 -9.60
C LEU A 57 4.06 -8.69 -8.63
N ARG A 58 4.67 -8.56 -7.43
CA ARG A 58 4.78 -9.64 -6.43
C ARG A 58 3.47 -10.41 -6.19
N TYR A 59 2.36 -9.69 -6.13
CA TYR A 59 1.05 -10.25 -5.78
C TYR A 59 0.22 -10.70 -6.99
N GLU A 60 0.72 -10.49 -8.22
CA GLU A 60 0.11 -11.00 -9.45
C GLU A 60 0.55 -12.46 -9.67
N ASN A 61 0.16 -13.33 -8.73
CA ASN A 61 0.51 -14.74 -8.69
C ASN A 61 -0.74 -15.58 -8.35
N ASP A 62 -1.28 -16.28 -9.35
CA ASP A 62 -2.53 -17.04 -9.24
C ASP A 62 -2.45 -18.18 -8.22
N GLU A 63 -1.27 -18.81 -8.07
CA GLU A 63 -1.07 -19.86 -7.07
C GLU A 63 -1.20 -19.28 -5.66
N TRP A 64 -0.51 -18.17 -5.38
CA TRP A 64 -0.58 -17.51 -4.07
C TRP A 64 -1.98 -17.00 -3.76
N GLN A 65 -2.66 -16.44 -4.77
CA GLN A 65 -4.02 -15.97 -4.62
C GLN A 65 -4.99 -17.13 -4.30
N SER A 66 -4.81 -18.28 -4.96
CA SER A 66 -5.62 -19.48 -4.70
C SER A 66 -5.42 -20.01 -3.28
N ARG A 67 -4.18 -19.96 -2.75
CA ARG A 67 -3.88 -20.38 -1.37
C ARG A 67 -4.63 -19.58 -0.31
N VAL A 68 -4.99 -18.33 -0.58
CA VAL A 68 -5.79 -17.54 0.36
C VAL A 68 -7.14 -18.21 0.61
N PHE A 69 -7.83 -18.64 -0.45
CA PHE A 69 -9.15 -19.26 -0.37
C PHE A 69 -9.14 -20.65 0.28
N GLU A 70 -7.99 -21.33 0.35
CA GLU A 70 -7.84 -22.59 1.09
C GLU A 70 -7.84 -22.38 2.62
N VAL A 71 -7.55 -21.15 3.08
CA VAL A 71 -7.21 -20.87 4.49
C VAL A 71 -8.24 -19.96 5.17
N ILE A 72 -8.87 -19.06 4.42
CA ILE A 72 -9.85 -18.10 4.96
C ILE A 72 -11.28 -18.66 4.96
N ASP A 73 -12.12 -18.13 5.85
CA ASP A 73 -13.55 -18.43 5.92
C ASP A 73 -14.31 -17.52 4.95
N VAL A 74 -14.36 -17.93 3.69
CA VAL A 74 -14.99 -17.16 2.60
C VAL A 74 -16.50 -17.00 2.82
N ASP A 75 -17.14 -18.03 3.38
CA ASP A 75 -18.58 -18.03 3.64
C ASP A 75 -18.92 -16.98 4.71
N LEU A 76 -18.19 -16.95 5.83
CA LEU A 76 -18.36 -15.92 6.86
C LEU A 76 -18.19 -14.50 6.31
N ILE A 77 -17.18 -14.29 5.44
CA ILE A 77 -16.92 -13.00 4.83
C ILE A 77 -18.10 -12.57 3.96
N TYR A 78 -18.58 -13.44 3.06
CA TYR A 78 -19.68 -13.07 2.17
C TYR A 78 -21.02 -12.96 2.90
N ASP A 79 -21.30 -13.81 3.89
CA ASP A 79 -22.49 -13.69 4.74
C ASP A 79 -22.55 -12.33 5.44
N ASN A 80 -21.41 -11.84 5.95
CA ASN A 80 -21.33 -10.53 6.58
C ASN A 80 -21.47 -9.39 5.55
N VAL A 81 -20.88 -9.52 4.36
CA VAL A 81 -21.02 -8.52 3.28
C VAL A 81 -22.48 -8.41 2.83
N ASP A 82 -23.14 -9.55 2.63
CA ASP A 82 -24.54 -9.61 2.21
C ASP A 82 -25.47 -9.04 3.29
N ALA A 83 -25.15 -9.27 4.58
CA ALA A 83 -25.89 -8.71 5.70
C ALA A 83 -25.80 -7.17 5.80
N LEU A 84 -24.72 -6.54 5.31
CA LEU A 84 -24.61 -5.08 5.25
C LEU A 84 -25.58 -4.46 4.22
N GLY A 85 -25.96 -5.21 3.19
CA GLY A 85 -26.73 -4.72 2.05
C GLY A 85 -26.01 -3.64 1.26
N GLY A 86 -26.73 -2.94 0.37
CA GLY A 86 -26.20 -1.84 -0.43
C GLY A 86 -26.52 -1.98 -1.92
N ASP A 87 -26.00 -1.03 -2.71
CA ASP A 87 -26.05 -1.12 -4.17
C ASP A 87 -24.87 -1.94 -4.71
N GLU A 88 -24.99 -2.43 -5.94
CA GLU A 88 -23.95 -3.24 -6.61
C GLU A 88 -22.60 -2.51 -6.66
N MET A 89 -22.61 -1.18 -6.81
CA MET A 89 -21.39 -0.36 -6.84
C MET A 89 -20.67 -0.34 -5.48
N SER A 90 -21.40 -0.46 -4.37
CA SER A 90 -20.85 -0.50 -3.01
C SER A 90 -20.40 -1.87 -2.55
N TYR A 91 -20.73 -2.93 -3.29
CA TYR A 91 -20.43 -4.29 -2.89
C TYR A 91 -18.92 -4.50 -2.69
N THR A 92 -18.09 -4.03 -3.62
CA THR A 92 -16.63 -4.11 -3.48
C THR A 92 -16.12 -3.30 -2.28
N ASP A 93 -16.68 -2.11 -2.02
CA ASP A 93 -16.29 -1.30 -0.85
C ASP A 93 -16.67 -2.00 0.46
N ASN A 94 -17.85 -2.64 0.52
CA ASN A 94 -18.30 -3.41 1.68
C ASN A 94 -17.47 -4.67 1.87
N LEU A 95 -17.09 -5.35 0.79
CA LEU A 95 -16.15 -6.47 0.82
C LEU A 95 -14.80 -6.03 1.41
N VAL A 96 -14.23 -4.91 0.98
CA VAL A 96 -12.97 -4.40 1.56
C VAL A 96 -13.11 -4.12 3.06
N LYS A 97 -14.23 -3.50 3.49
CA LYS A 97 -14.48 -3.23 4.91
C LYS A 97 -14.61 -4.52 5.73
N GLU A 98 -15.27 -5.53 5.18
CA GLU A 98 -15.38 -6.83 5.85
C GLU A 98 -14.06 -7.58 5.87
N LEU A 99 -13.26 -7.52 4.79
CA LEU A 99 -11.90 -8.07 4.78
C LEU A 99 -11.02 -7.40 5.83
N LEU A 100 -11.10 -6.08 6.01
CA LEU A 100 -10.40 -5.38 7.09
C LEU A 100 -10.81 -5.91 8.47
N ARG A 101 -12.12 -6.09 8.70
CA ARG A 101 -12.66 -6.62 9.96
C ARG A 101 -12.18 -8.04 10.20
N TYR A 102 -12.43 -8.95 9.26
CA TYR A 102 -12.02 -10.35 9.33
C TYR A 102 -10.51 -10.49 9.55
N PHE A 103 -9.71 -9.74 8.79
CA PHE A 103 -8.26 -9.80 8.89
C PHE A 103 -7.76 -9.44 10.29
N LYS A 104 -8.27 -8.34 10.87
CA LYS A 104 -7.82 -7.85 12.17
C LYS A 104 -8.42 -8.63 13.34
N GLN A 105 -9.69 -8.99 13.26
CA GLN A 105 -10.44 -9.53 14.40
C GLN A 105 -10.36 -11.05 14.48
N ASP A 106 -10.33 -11.74 13.35
CA ASP A 106 -10.46 -13.20 13.29
C ASP A 106 -9.18 -13.89 12.80
N PHE A 107 -8.47 -13.28 11.86
CA PHE A 107 -7.42 -13.98 11.12
C PHE A 107 -5.99 -13.73 11.63
N PHE A 108 -5.58 -12.47 11.80
CA PHE A 108 -4.18 -12.08 11.99
C PHE A 108 -3.94 -11.37 13.32
N LYS A 109 -2.86 -11.74 14.03
CA LYS A 109 -2.52 -11.21 15.35
C LYS A 109 -1.36 -10.22 15.30
N TRP A 110 -1.45 -9.14 16.07
CA TRP A 110 -0.34 -8.20 16.22
C TRP A 110 0.72 -8.78 17.17
N CYS A 111 1.99 -8.73 16.77
CA CYS A 111 3.12 -9.21 17.56
C CYS A 111 4.07 -8.07 17.94
N ASN A 112 3.96 -7.57 19.17
CA ASN A 112 5.01 -6.71 19.75
C ASN A 112 6.22 -7.56 20.17
N LYS A 113 5.95 -8.65 20.89
CA LYS A 113 6.91 -9.66 21.34
C LYS A 113 6.26 -11.03 21.13
N PRO A 114 6.99 -12.05 20.66
CA PRO A 114 6.44 -13.39 20.50
C PRO A 114 6.09 -13.99 21.86
N ASP A 115 5.08 -14.86 21.90
CA ASP A 115 4.79 -15.65 23.08
C ASP A 115 5.91 -16.69 23.29
N CYS A 116 6.28 -16.97 24.54
CA CYS A 116 7.27 -18.00 24.85
C CYS A 116 6.77 -19.39 24.44
N GLU A 117 7.60 -20.14 23.72
CA GLU A 117 7.27 -21.51 23.25
C GLU A 117 6.89 -22.44 24.41
N THR A 118 7.49 -22.26 25.59
CA THR A 118 7.20 -23.06 26.79
C THR A 118 6.08 -22.47 27.63
N CYS A 119 6.11 -21.16 27.90
CA CYS A 119 5.16 -20.52 28.83
C CYS A 119 3.85 -20.05 28.17
N GLN A 120 3.78 -20.04 26.84
CA GLN A 120 2.64 -19.59 26.04
C GLN A 120 2.17 -18.18 26.41
N SER A 121 3.13 -17.32 26.80
CA SER A 121 2.91 -15.93 27.17
C SER A 121 4.09 -15.08 26.73
N SER A 122 3.80 -13.86 26.28
CA SER A 122 4.79 -12.82 25.99
C SER A 122 5.28 -12.10 27.25
N GLU A 123 4.67 -12.36 28.41
CA GLU A 123 5.16 -11.88 29.70
C GLU A 123 6.54 -12.47 30.00
N GLY A 124 7.48 -11.60 30.38
CA GLY A 124 8.86 -12.01 30.66
C GLY A 124 9.72 -12.21 29.40
N GLN A 125 9.20 -12.01 28.19
CA GLN A 125 10.00 -12.02 26.97
C GLN A 125 10.81 -10.73 26.82
N ASN A 126 12.12 -10.90 26.66
CA ASN A 126 13.06 -9.81 26.43
C ASN A 126 13.78 -10.02 25.11
N ASN A 127 13.78 -8.99 24.28
CA ASN A 127 14.57 -8.97 23.05
C ASN A 127 16.06 -8.98 23.43
N VAL A 128 16.80 -9.97 22.96
CA VAL A 128 18.25 -10.12 23.23
C VAL A 128 19.09 -9.82 21.98
N GLY A 129 18.46 -9.39 20.89
CA GLY A 129 19.09 -9.01 19.64
C GLY A 129 18.43 -9.61 18.42
N THR A 130 19.18 -9.60 17.32
CA THR A 130 18.76 -10.15 16.03
C THR A 130 19.83 -11.07 15.47
N GLU A 131 19.40 -12.10 14.75
CA GLU A 131 20.27 -13.05 14.04
C GLU A 131 19.87 -13.16 12.56
N GLY A 132 20.74 -13.79 11.77
CA GLY A 132 20.38 -14.23 10.42
C GLY A 132 19.38 -15.38 10.46
N PRO A 133 18.60 -15.57 9.37
CA PRO A 133 17.69 -16.70 9.25
C PRO A 133 18.46 -18.02 9.22
N ASN A 134 17.86 -19.07 9.79
CA ASN A 134 18.31 -20.45 9.55
C ASN A 134 17.90 -20.91 8.13
N PRO A 135 18.34 -22.09 7.66
CA PRO A 135 18.03 -22.57 6.31
C PRO A 135 16.52 -22.65 6.02
N ASP A 136 15.71 -23.10 6.97
CA ASP A 136 14.26 -23.23 6.79
C ASP A 136 13.57 -21.87 6.74
N GLU A 137 13.98 -20.93 7.60
CA GLU A 137 13.46 -19.57 7.63
C GLU A 137 13.83 -18.79 6.35
N SER A 138 15.02 -19.04 5.80
CA SER A 138 15.53 -18.37 4.59
C SER A 138 14.67 -18.67 3.35
N LEU A 139 14.03 -19.84 3.30
CA LEU A 139 13.15 -20.24 2.19
C LEU A 139 11.98 -19.27 2.00
N PHE A 140 11.53 -18.62 3.07
CA PHE A 140 10.34 -17.77 3.10
C PHE A 140 10.68 -16.27 3.08
N ARG A 141 11.76 -15.91 2.37
CA ARG A 141 12.24 -14.52 2.19
C ARG A 141 12.47 -13.80 3.54
N CYS A 142 12.91 -14.53 4.55
CA CYS A 142 13.29 -13.97 5.85
C CYS A 142 14.67 -13.31 5.73
N GLY A 143 14.78 -12.02 6.06
CA GLY A 143 16.06 -11.32 6.09
C GLY A 143 16.67 -11.23 7.49
N VAL A 144 15.83 -11.24 8.52
CA VAL A 144 16.24 -11.03 9.92
C VAL A 144 15.32 -11.79 10.86
N VAL A 145 15.89 -12.30 11.94
CA VAL A 145 15.16 -12.98 13.01
C VAL A 145 15.40 -12.24 14.31
N GLU A 146 14.33 -11.81 14.97
CA GLU A 146 14.45 -11.28 16.33
C GLU A 146 14.52 -12.42 17.33
N ILE A 147 15.43 -12.32 18.29
CA ILE A 147 15.65 -13.34 19.30
C ILE A 147 15.16 -12.83 20.64
N TYR A 148 14.32 -13.63 21.29
CA TYR A 148 13.76 -13.32 22.60
C TYR A 148 14.19 -14.38 23.62
N LYS A 149 14.47 -13.95 24.84
CA LYS A 149 14.75 -14.82 25.99
C LYS A 149 13.66 -14.61 27.04
N CYS A 150 13.02 -15.71 27.44
CA CYS A 150 12.04 -15.69 28.50
C CYS A 150 12.73 -15.68 29.87
N ASN A 151 12.43 -14.68 30.71
CA ASN A 151 12.98 -14.60 32.08
C ASN A 151 12.39 -15.64 33.03
N ASN A 152 11.23 -16.22 32.70
CA ASN A 152 10.52 -17.13 33.60
C ASN A 152 11.04 -18.56 33.48
N CYS A 153 11.29 -19.04 32.26
CA CYS A 153 11.75 -20.41 31.99
C CYS A 153 13.13 -20.49 31.33
N GLY A 154 13.71 -19.37 30.91
CA GLY A 154 14.99 -19.36 30.19
C GLY A 154 14.92 -19.88 28.75
N THR A 155 13.76 -20.21 28.19
CA THR A 155 13.64 -20.62 26.78
C THR A 155 13.94 -19.44 25.85
N THR A 156 14.67 -19.72 24.76
CA THR A 156 14.88 -18.77 23.66
C THR A 156 13.78 -18.97 22.62
N THR A 157 13.10 -17.91 22.22
CA THR A 157 12.09 -17.91 21.16
C THR A 157 12.58 -17.09 19.98
N ARG A 158 12.41 -17.62 18.77
CA ARG A 158 12.76 -16.94 17.51
C ARG A 158 11.52 -16.27 16.93
N PHE A 159 11.67 -15.06 16.40
CA PHE A 159 10.62 -14.37 15.66
C PHE A 159 11.15 -13.93 14.28
N PRO A 160 11.06 -14.84 13.28
CA PRO A 160 11.48 -14.55 11.91
C PRO A 160 10.58 -13.50 11.26
N ARG A 161 11.17 -12.51 10.58
CA ARG A 161 10.45 -11.46 9.85
C ARG A 161 10.29 -11.88 8.39
N TYR A 162 9.24 -12.66 8.11
CA TYR A 162 8.97 -13.22 6.77
C TYR A 162 8.43 -12.18 5.79
N ASN A 163 8.92 -12.22 4.55
CA ASN A 163 8.37 -11.43 3.43
C ASN A 163 7.58 -12.28 2.43
N ASP A 164 7.59 -13.61 2.57
CA ASP A 164 6.71 -14.51 1.82
C ASP A 164 5.28 -14.41 2.39
N PRO A 165 4.30 -13.88 1.64
CA PRO A 165 2.93 -13.75 2.13
C PRO A 165 2.23 -15.10 2.33
N VAL A 166 2.62 -16.16 1.61
CA VAL A 166 2.05 -17.51 1.80
C VAL A 166 2.49 -18.07 3.15
N LYS A 167 3.74 -17.82 3.57
CA LYS A 167 4.17 -18.19 4.93
C LYS A 167 3.37 -17.44 6.00
N LEU A 168 2.97 -16.20 5.74
CA LEU A 168 2.15 -15.41 6.66
C LEU A 168 0.71 -15.95 6.83
N LEU A 169 0.17 -16.68 5.84
CA LEU A 169 -1.11 -17.40 6.01
C LEU A 169 -1.04 -18.47 7.12
N GLU A 170 0.15 -19.05 7.32
CA GLU A 170 0.43 -20.04 8.36
C GLU A 170 0.75 -19.38 9.71
N THR A 171 1.67 -18.41 9.74
CA THR A 171 2.10 -17.80 11.01
C THR A 171 1.04 -16.92 11.64
N ARG A 172 0.17 -16.31 10.82
CA ARG A 172 -0.96 -15.46 11.23
C ARG A 172 -0.58 -14.35 12.22
N THR A 173 0.65 -13.87 12.16
CA THR A 173 1.17 -12.90 13.13
C THR A 173 2.28 -12.05 12.55
N GLY A 174 2.39 -10.81 13.04
CA GLY A 174 3.41 -9.88 12.56
C GLY A 174 3.22 -8.44 13.02
N ARG A 175 3.93 -7.51 12.36
CA ARG A 175 3.77 -6.06 12.52
C ARG A 175 3.34 -5.44 11.19
N CYS A 176 3.32 -4.10 11.09
CA CYS A 176 2.77 -3.40 9.93
C CYS A 176 3.29 -3.92 8.57
N GLY A 177 4.57 -4.29 8.48
CA GLY A 177 5.16 -4.92 7.30
C GLY A 177 4.45 -6.22 6.89
N GLU A 178 4.37 -7.19 7.79
CA GLU A 178 3.70 -8.48 7.56
C GLU A 178 2.19 -8.32 7.35
N TRP A 179 1.55 -7.44 8.14
CA TRP A 179 0.13 -7.13 8.03
C TRP A 179 -0.21 -6.60 6.63
N CYS A 180 0.49 -5.55 6.19
CA CYS A 180 0.29 -4.97 4.88
C CYS A 180 0.64 -5.95 3.75
N ASN A 181 1.71 -6.74 3.92
CA ASN A 181 2.14 -7.72 2.92
C ASN A 181 1.06 -8.78 2.67
N LEU A 182 0.51 -9.37 3.73
CA LEU A 182 -0.52 -10.38 3.59
C LEU A 182 -1.86 -9.78 3.18
N PHE A 183 -2.23 -8.61 3.71
CA PHE A 183 -3.48 -7.96 3.34
C PHE A 183 -3.51 -7.54 1.86
N MET A 184 -2.36 -7.13 1.28
CA MET A 184 -2.24 -6.94 -0.17
C MET A 184 -2.56 -8.22 -0.95
N LEU A 185 -2.08 -9.39 -0.50
CA LEU A 185 -2.42 -10.66 -1.14
C LEU A 185 -3.91 -10.97 -1.02
N PHE A 186 -4.56 -10.68 0.11
CA PHE A 186 -6.01 -10.83 0.27
C PHE A 186 -6.73 -9.98 -0.78
N LEU A 187 -6.49 -8.67 -0.83
CA LEU A 187 -7.11 -7.77 -1.81
C LEU A 187 -6.96 -8.28 -3.25
N LYS A 188 -5.74 -8.72 -3.61
CA LYS A 188 -5.44 -9.23 -4.95
C LYS A 188 -6.17 -10.54 -5.26
N SER A 189 -6.32 -11.43 -4.27
CA SER A 189 -7.03 -12.71 -4.44
C SER A 189 -8.52 -12.50 -4.77
N PHE A 190 -9.14 -11.46 -4.22
CA PHE A 190 -10.51 -11.05 -4.56
C PHE A 190 -10.60 -10.23 -5.86
N GLY A 191 -9.51 -10.11 -6.63
CA GLY A 191 -9.48 -9.32 -7.86
C GLY A 191 -9.61 -7.81 -7.64
N ILE A 192 -9.40 -7.33 -6.41
CA ILE A 192 -9.54 -5.91 -6.07
C ILE A 192 -8.30 -5.17 -6.56
N GLU A 193 -8.53 -4.13 -7.34
CA GLU A 193 -7.43 -3.29 -7.80
C GLU A 193 -6.81 -2.54 -6.62
N SER A 194 -5.56 -2.85 -6.32
CA SER A 194 -4.87 -2.38 -5.13
C SER A 194 -3.42 -1.99 -5.39
N ARG A 195 -2.92 -1.07 -4.55
CA ARG A 195 -1.54 -0.57 -4.51
C ARG A 195 -0.96 -0.77 -3.11
N TYR A 196 0.31 -1.16 -3.06
CA TYR A 196 1.10 -1.14 -1.83
C TYR A 196 1.58 0.29 -1.59
N ILE A 197 1.37 0.81 -0.38
CA ILE A 197 1.78 2.15 0.00
C ILE A 197 2.95 2.08 0.96
N TRP A 198 4.03 2.77 0.59
CA TRP A 198 5.24 2.86 1.37
C TRP A 198 5.46 4.29 1.85
N ASN A 199 5.47 4.49 3.17
CA ASN A 199 5.95 5.71 3.79
C ASN A 199 7.39 5.51 4.30
N ARG A 200 8.27 6.46 3.96
CA ARG A 200 9.69 6.41 4.31
C ARG A 200 9.95 6.30 5.82
N GLU A 201 9.10 6.90 6.64
CA GLU A 201 9.23 6.92 8.10
C GLU A 201 8.64 5.67 8.78
N ASP A 202 8.90 4.49 8.22
CA ASP A 202 8.60 3.17 8.81
C ASP A 202 7.11 2.90 9.04
N HIS A 203 6.30 3.07 7.99
CA HIS A 203 4.93 2.53 7.96
C HIS A 203 4.50 2.20 6.54
N VAL A 204 3.60 1.23 6.42
CA VAL A 204 3.12 0.70 5.14
C VAL A 204 1.64 0.36 5.26
N TRP A 205 0.90 0.53 4.18
CA TRP A 205 -0.54 0.26 4.09
C TRP A 205 -0.96 0.03 2.64
N CYS A 206 -2.26 -0.03 2.36
CA CYS A 206 -2.80 -0.30 1.02
C CYS A 206 -3.66 0.87 0.50
N GLU A 207 -3.78 0.97 -0.81
CA GLU A 207 -4.90 1.66 -1.45
C GLU A 207 -5.70 0.67 -2.29
N ILE A 208 -7.01 0.88 -2.40
CA ILE A 208 -7.89 0.19 -3.35
C ILE A 208 -8.54 1.21 -4.28
N TYR A 209 -8.82 0.83 -5.52
CA TYR A 209 -9.62 1.66 -6.40
C TYR A 209 -11.11 1.36 -6.21
N SER A 210 -11.86 2.33 -5.66
CA SER A 210 -13.30 2.20 -5.50
C SER A 210 -14.00 2.68 -6.76
N ASN A 211 -14.73 1.79 -7.43
CA ASN A 211 -15.54 2.17 -8.59
C ASN A 211 -16.72 3.06 -8.19
N LYS A 212 -17.24 2.91 -6.96
CA LYS A 212 -18.29 3.77 -6.41
C LYS A 212 -17.82 5.20 -6.15
N LEU A 213 -16.66 5.34 -5.51
CA LEU A 213 -16.07 6.65 -5.22
C LEU A 213 -15.26 7.21 -6.39
N ASN A 214 -14.99 6.37 -7.40
CA ASN A 214 -14.29 6.70 -8.64
C ASN A 214 -12.88 7.27 -8.42
N ARG A 215 -12.21 6.81 -7.34
CA ARG A 215 -10.86 7.23 -6.90
C ARG A 215 -10.16 6.14 -6.09
N TRP A 216 -8.87 6.37 -5.81
CA TRP A 216 -8.12 5.58 -4.84
C TRP A 216 -8.60 5.89 -3.42
N VAL A 217 -8.71 4.83 -2.63
CA VAL A 217 -9.20 4.84 -1.26
C VAL A 217 -8.12 4.26 -0.37
N HIS A 218 -7.76 4.99 0.68
CA HIS A 218 -6.86 4.53 1.72
C HIS A 218 -7.44 3.32 2.47
N VAL A 219 -6.61 2.31 2.69
CA VAL A 219 -6.96 1.12 3.46
C VAL A 219 -5.78 0.71 4.35
N ASP A 220 -5.99 0.64 5.67
CA ASP A 220 -4.98 0.19 6.63
C ASP A 220 -5.52 -0.97 7.46
N SER A 221 -4.97 -2.16 7.21
CA SER A 221 -5.35 -3.40 7.91
C SER A 221 -4.99 -3.39 9.38
N CYS A 222 -3.90 -2.72 9.77
CA CYS A 222 -3.48 -2.65 11.18
C CYS A 222 -4.49 -1.87 12.02
N GLU A 223 -5.10 -0.85 11.42
CA GLU A 223 -6.05 0.05 12.09
C GLU A 223 -7.51 -0.25 11.74
N GLN A 224 -7.79 -1.27 10.92
CA GLN A 224 -9.13 -1.56 10.38
C GLN A 224 -9.77 -0.31 9.77
N SER A 225 -8.98 0.46 9.03
CA SER A 225 -9.37 1.77 8.55
C SER A 225 -9.67 1.77 7.05
N PHE A 226 -10.82 2.33 6.68
CA PHE A 226 -11.26 2.52 5.30
C PHE A 226 -11.50 4.01 5.04
N ASP A 227 -10.84 4.55 4.02
CA ASP A 227 -10.96 5.92 3.55
C ASP A 227 -10.63 6.98 4.62
N GLN A 228 -9.51 6.85 5.32
CA GLN A 228 -9.09 7.81 6.35
C GLN A 228 -7.61 8.19 6.20
N PRO A 229 -7.19 8.79 5.07
CA PRO A 229 -5.77 9.08 4.82
C PRO A 229 -5.14 10.06 5.85
N TYR A 230 -5.97 10.79 6.60
CA TYR A 230 -5.52 11.71 7.65
C TYR A 230 -5.02 11.03 8.92
N ILE A 231 -5.24 9.71 9.12
CA ILE A 231 -4.95 9.05 10.40
C ILE A 231 -3.48 9.22 10.81
N TYR A 232 -2.57 9.22 9.84
CA TYR A 232 -1.14 9.31 10.13
C TYR A 232 -0.72 10.72 10.52
N SER A 233 -0.92 11.70 9.64
CA SER A 233 -0.43 13.07 9.87
C SER A 233 -1.21 13.79 10.96
N LYS A 234 -2.52 13.58 11.05
CA LYS A 234 -3.39 14.25 12.02
C LYS A 234 -3.55 13.46 13.31
N ASN A 235 -4.10 12.26 13.24
CA ASN A 235 -4.47 11.54 14.46
C ASN A 235 -3.25 11.02 15.21
N TRP A 236 -2.28 10.42 14.51
CA TRP A 236 -1.03 9.97 15.12
C TRP A 236 -0.04 11.12 15.28
N ASN A 237 -0.31 12.30 14.71
CA ASN A 237 0.64 13.41 14.69
C ASN A 237 2.01 13.01 14.06
N LYS A 238 1.99 12.02 13.14
CA LYS A 238 3.20 11.45 12.55
C LYS A 238 3.86 12.46 11.61
N LYS A 239 5.17 12.62 11.75
CA LYS A 239 6.03 13.38 10.83
C LYS A 239 6.42 12.53 9.64
N MET A 240 6.20 13.02 8.41
CA MET A 240 6.42 12.25 7.18
C MET A 240 7.04 13.11 6.08
N SER A 241 7.85 12.48 5.19
CA SER A 241 8.51 13.15 4.06
C SER A 241 8.01 12.66 2.69
N TYR A 242 7.97 11.34 2.50
CA TYR A 242 7.58 10.71 1.23
C TYR A 242 6.60 9.56 1.47
N VAL A 243 5.60 9.49 0.60
CA VAL A 243 4.65 8.37 0.52
C VAL A 243 4.49 7.97 -0.94
N PHE A 244 4.81 6.72 -1.27
CA PHE A 244 4.74 6.19 -2.63
C PHE A 244 3.76 5.05 -2.73
N ALA A 245 2.94 5.09 -3.77
CA ALA A 245 2.04 4.01 -4.14
C ALA A 245 2.68 3.16 -5.25
N LEU A 246 2.71 1.85 -5.06
CA LEU A 246 3.28 0.87 -5.98
C LEU A 246 2.20 -0.13 -6.39
N GLY A 247 1.92 -0.22 -7.69
CA GLY A 247 0.97 -1.20 -8.23
C GLY A 247 1.36 -1.65 -9.63
N LYS A 248 0.68 -2.69 -10.13
CA LYS A 248 0.99 -3.30 -11.43
C LYS A 248 0.97 -2.31 -12.61
N ASP A 249 0.12 -1.29 -12.50
CA ASP A 249 -0.08 -0.29 -13.55
C ASP A 249 0.73 0.99 -13.33
N GLY A 250 1.54 1.10 -12.27
CA GLY A 250 2.33 2.30 -12.07
C GLY A 250 2.88 2.52 -10.67
N VAL A 251 3.76 3.52 -10.57
CA VAL A 251 4.30 4.03 -9.32
C VAL A 251 3.96 5.52 -9.25
N SER A 252 3.45 5.98 -8.10
CA SER A 252 2.97 7.35 -7.93
C SER A 252 3.39 7.93 -6.59
N ASP A 253 3.75 9.21 -6.58
CA ASP A 253 3.92 9.97 -5.35
C ASP A 253 2.56 10.42 -4.82
N VAL A 254 2.11 9.77 -3.75
CA VAL A 254 0.83 10.06 -3.09
C VAL A 254 1.02 10.87 -1.80
N SER A 255 2.19 11.48 -1.59
CA SER A 255 2.52 12.25 -0.38
C SER A 255 1.46 13.31 -0.06
N LYS A 256 0.93 13.99 -1.08
CA LYS A 256 -0.10 15.04 -0.91
C LYS A 256 -1.42 14.53 -0.30
N ARG A 257 -1.72 13.23 -0.45
CA ARG A 257 -2.91 12.61 0.15
C ARG A 257 -2.76 12.40 1.66
N TYR A 258 -1.53 12.16 2.13
CA TYR A 258 -1.27 11.67 3.49
C TYR A 258 -0.53 12.67 4.39
N ILE A 259 0.34 13.50 3.82
CA ILE A 259 1.13 14.51 4.54
C ILE A 259 0.33 15.82 4.54
N LEU A 260 -0.70 15.86 5.37
CA LEU A 260 -1.61 17.01 5.51
C LEU A 260 -1.10 18.05 6.51
N GLN A 261 -0.17 17.64 7.36
CA GLN A 261 0.56 18.43 8.36
C GLN A 261 1.81 17.65 8.76
N ASN A 262 2.68 18.26 9.58
CA ASN A 262 3.90 17.62 10.09
C ASN A 262 4.85 17.15 8.97
N ASP A 263 4.94 17.95 7.90
CA ASP A 263 5.83 17.68 6.78
C ASP A 263 7.29 17.74 7.22
N LEU A 264 8.04 16.72 6.83
CA LEU A 264 9.49 16.68 6.93
C LEU A 264 10.10 17.20 5.62
N PRO A 265 11.34 17.73 5.67
CA PRO A 265 12.06 18.12 4.47
C PRO A 265 12.13 16.99 3.44
N ARG A 266 11.87 17.35 2.18
CA ARG A 266 12.01 16.46 1.02
C ARG A 266 13.34 16.71 0.33
N ASP A 267 14.39 16.21 0.95
CA ASP A 267 15.79 16.49 0.60
C ASP A 267 16.54 15.27 0.04
N GLN A 268 15.84 14.16 -0.23
CA GLN A 268 16.47 12.91 -0.69
C GLN A 268 16.82 12.94 -2.17
N MET A 269 16.10 13.74 -2.97
CA MET A 269 16.38 14.02 -4.39
C MET A 269 15.59 15.24 -4.87
N SER A 270 15.92 15.78 -6.05
CA SER A 270 15.12 16.84 -6.66
C SER A 270 13.72 16.33 -7.04
N GLU A 271 12.70 17.18 -6.93
CA GLU A 271 11.33 16.80 -7.34
C GLU A 271 11.24 16.50 -8.84
N ASP A 272 12.09 17.12 -9.67
CA ASP A 272 12.18 16.85 -11.11
C ASP A 272 12.74 15.44 -11.39
N ASP A 273 13.76 15.00 -10.65
CA ASP A 273 14.30 13.65 -10.78
C ASP A 273 13.32 12.61 -10.24
N LEU A 274 12.62 12.92 -9.14
CA LEU A 274 11.57 12.06 -8.60
C LEU A 274 10.43 11.87 -9.62
N ASP A 275 9.93 12.95 -10.20
CA ASP A 275 8.89 12.91 -11.24
C ASP A 275 9.34 12.09 -12.46
N LEU A 276 10.60 12.28 -12.92
CA LEU A 276 11.17 11.48 -14.00
C LEU A 276 11.24 9.99 -13.65
N VAL A 277 11.68 9.64 -12.44
CA VAL A 277 11.77 8.25 -11.97
C VAL A 277 10.37 7.62 -11.96
N MET A 278 9.38 8.27 -11.36
CA MET A 278 8.00 7.76 -11.27
C MET A 278 7.37 7.56 -12.65
N LYS A 279 7.50 8.55 -13.54
CA LYS A 279 7.01 8.47 -14.92
C LYS A 279 7.69 7.36 -15.71
N THR A 280 9.00 7.21 -15.55
CA THR A 280 9.76 6.17 -16.27
C THR A 280 9.38 4.77 -15.79
N LEU A 281 9.26 4.55 -14.48
CA LEU A 281 8.80 3.28 -13.92
C LEU A 281 7.38 2.93 -14.38
N THR A 282 6.45 3.89 -14.29
CA THR A 282 5.06 3.72 -14.75
C THR A 282 5.00 3.40 -16.25
N LYS A 283 5.78 4.08 -17.06
CA LYS A 283 5.86 3.81 -18.50
C LYS A 283 6.39 2.41 -18.81
N LYS A 284 7.41 1.94 -18.07
CA LYS A 284 7.94 0.57 -18.20
C LYS A 284 6.88 -0.47 -17.85
N LEU A 285 6.15 -0.28 -16.75
CA LEU A 285 5.05 -1.15 -16.33
C LEU A 285 3.94 -1.24 -17.39
N ARG A 286 3.60 -0.12 -18.03
CA ARG A 286 2.54 -0.05 -19.06
C ARG A 286 2.98 -0.38 -20.49
N SER A 287 4.24 -0.76 -20.70
CA SER A 287 4.81 -0.96 -22.04
C SER A 287 4.07 -2.01 -22.89
N HIS A 288 3.51 -3.03 -22.23
CA HIS A 288 2.78 -4.14 -22.84
C HIS A 288 1.28 -3.86 -23.08
N LEU A 289 0.75 -2.75 -22.53
CA LEU A 289 -0.67 -2.42 -22.63
C LEU A 289 -1.01 -1.85 -24.02
N ASN A 290 -2.28 -1.99 -24.42
CA ASN A 290 -2.80 -1.37 -25.64
C ASN A 290 -3.12 0.13 -25.44
N ASP A 291 -3.38 0.83 -26.54
CA ASP A 291 -3.58 2.28 -26.52
C ASP A 291 -4.82 2.74 -25.74
N ASP A 292 -5.89 1.93 -25.72
CA ASP A 292 -7.10 2.21 -24.95
C ASP A 292 -6.82 2.08 -23.45
N GLN A 293 -6.13 1.03 -23.03
CA GLN A 293 -5.71 0.81 -21.64
C GLN A 293 -4.79 1.94 -21.16
N ILE A 294 -3.77 2.31 -21.96
CA ILE A 294 -2.87 3.43 -21.63
C ILE A 294 -3.66 4.72 -21.43
N TYR A 295 -4.59 5.02 -22.34
CA TYR A 295 -5.40 6.23 -22.26
C TYR A 295 -6.29 6.24 -21.02
N GLN A 296 -7.02 5.14 -20.75
CA GLN A 296 -7.89 5.02 -19.59
C GLN A 296 -7.12 5.20 -18.27
N LEU A 297 -5.97 4.51 -18.13
CA LEU A 297 -5.11 4.63 -16.96
C LEU A 297 -4.55 6.05 -16.81
N SER A 298 -4.13 6.68 -17.91
CA SER A 298 -3.62 8.06 -17.87
C SER A 298 -4.70 9.07 -17.47
N CYS A 299 -5.93 8.90 -17.94
CA CYS A 299 -7.06 9.73 -17.49
C CYS A 299 -7.35 9.55 -15.99
N ARG A 300 -7.14 8.34 -15.45
CA ARG A 300 -7.26 8.09 -14.02
C ARG A 300 -6.13 8.74 -13.22
N ASP A 301 -4.88 8.66 -13.70
CA ASP A 301 -3.74 9.32 -13.06
C ASP A 301 -3.93 10.84 -13.02
N GLU A 302 -4.39 11.44 -14.12
CA GLU A 302 -4.67 12.89 -14.16
C GLU A 302 -5.81 13.27 -13.21
N ARG A 303 -6.83 12.43 -13.07
CA ARG A 303 -7.91 12.66 -12.09
C ARG A 303 -7.39 12.63 -10.66
N GLU A 304 -6.51 11.69 -10.33
CA GLU A 304 -5.84 11.62 -9.03
C GLU A 304 -4.98 12.88 -8.77
N GLN A 305 -4.28 13.40 -9.78
CA GLN A 305 -3.54 14.67 -9.64
C GLN A 305 -4.47 15.87 -9.39
N LEU A 306 -5.63 15.91 -10.06
CA LEU A 306 -6.64 16.94 -9.84
C LEU A 306 -7.29 16.85 -8.45
N GLU A 307 -7.41 15.65 -7.88
CA GLU A 307 -7.90 15.42 -6.51
C GLU A 307 -7.08 16.22 -5.49
N TRP A 308 -5.77 16.34 -5.69
CA TRP A 308 -4.89 17.06 -4.78
C TRP A 308 -5.02 18.58 -4.89
N LEU A 309 -5.62 19.09 -5.96
CA LEU A 309 -5.83 20.51 -6.18
C LEU A 309 -7.20 20.99 -5.69
N ASP A 310 -8.20 20.10 -5.67
CA ASP A 310 -9.54 20.40 -5.19
C ASP A 310 -9.89 19.56 -3.95
N PRO A 311 -9.89 20.17 -2.76
CA PRO A 311 -10.29 19.50 -1.53
C PRO A 311 -11.68 18.82 -1.60
N LYS A 312 -12.59 19.29 -2.46
CA LYS A 312 -13.92 18.67 -2.64
C LYS A 312 -13.88 17.31 -3.32
N LEU A 313 -12.82 17.01 -4.07
CA LEU A 313 -12.63 15.73 -4.75
C LEU A 313 -11.95 14.69 -3.85
N SER A 314 -11.33 15.14 -2.76
CA SER A 314 -10.65 14.29 -1.78
C SER A 314 -11.60 13.62 -0.80
N SER A 315 -11.05 12.77 0.07
CA SER A 315 -11.76 12.07 1.14
C SER A 315 -12.68 13.01 1.94
N THR A 316 -13.96 12.67 2.06
CA THR A 316 -14.96 13.45 2.81
C THR A 316 -15.15 12.99 4.25
N THR A 317 -14.49 11.90 4.63
CA THR A 317 -14.43 11.38 5.99
C THR A 317 -13.88 12.43 6.96
N GLN A 318 -14.64 12.67 8.02
CA GLN A 318 -14.25 13.62 9.05
C GLN A 318 -13.22 12.99 9.98
N THR A 319 -12.26 13.79 10.43
CA THR A 319 -11.26 13.39 11.40
C THR A 319 -11.92 12.90 12.68
N SER A 320 -11.69 11.64 13.05
CA SER A 320 -12.02 11.09 14.36
C SER A 320 -10.84 11.27 15.31
N ARG A 321 -11.09 11.46 16.62
CA ARG A 321 -10.02 11.56 17.64
C ARG A 321 -9.58 10.18 18.13
N VAL A 322 -9.25 9.29 17.21
CA VAL A 322 -8.75 7.94 17.53
C VAL A 322 -7.25 7.92 17.23
N GLY A 323 -6.44 7.80 18.28
CA GLY A 323 -4.98 7.67 18.19
C GLY A 323 -4.55 6.31 17.66
N ARG A 324 -3.24 6.12 17.49
CA ARG A 324 -2.66 4.90 16.92
C ARG A 324 -2.99 3.67 17.75
N GLU A 325 -3.57 2.64 17.15
CA GLU A 325 -3.85 1.37 17.82
C GLU A 325 -2.62 0.45 17.79
N SER A 326 -1.99 0.28 16.63
CA SER A 326 -0.84 -0.61 16.43
C SER A 326 0.44 -0.17 17.16
N GLY A 327 1.25 -1.15 17.57
CA GLY A 327 2.53 -0.92 18.26
C GLY A 327 2.41 -0.83 19.78
N SER A 328 3.55 -0.96 20.48
CA SER A 328 3.58 -0.84 21.94
C SER A 328 3.36 0.61 22.38
N VAL A 329 2.89 0.80 23.62
CA VAL A 329 2.66 2.13 24.20
C VAL A 329 3.96 2.94 24.24
N GLU A 330 5.05 2.30 24.66
CA GLU A 330 6.38 2.90 24.74
C GLU A 330 6.88 3.32 23.36
N TRP A 331 6.71 2.45 22.35
CA TRP A 331 7.12 2.72 20.98
C TRP A 331 6.36 3.92 20.40
N LYS A 332 5.04 3.99 20.61
CA LYS A 332 4.21 5.12 20.18
C LYS A 332 4.66 6.42 20.85
N LYS A 333 4.82 6.41 22.16
CA LYS A 333 5.25 7.58 22.95
C LYS A 333 6.64 8.08 22.55
N LEU A 334 7.59 7.17 22.32
CA LEU A 334 8.96 7.52 21.89
C LEU A 334 8.97 8.28 20.56
N ARG A 335 8.01 7.99 19.68
CA ARG A 335 7.88 8.63 18.37
C ARG A 335 6.94 9.84 18.37
N GLY A 336 6.27 10.12 19.49
CA GLY A 336 5.20 11.11 19.56
C GLY A 336 3.99 10.73 18.70
N GLU A 337 3.79 9.43 18.49
CA GLU A 337 2.73 8.85 17.66
C GLU A 337 1.56 8.27 18.49
N ASP A 338 1.49 8.58 19.77
CA ASP A 338 0.38 8.21 20.67
C ASP A 338 -0.90 9.04 20.41
N GLY A 339 -0.78 10.12 19.62
CA GLY A 339 -1.91 10.93 19.15
C GLY A 339 -2.50 11.87 20.21
N VAL A 340 -3.53 12.62 19.79
CA VAL A 340 -4.30 13.58 20.61
C VAL A 340 -5.78 13.32 20.47
#